data_AF-A0A382ZZY5-F1
#
_entry.id   AF-A0A382ZZY5-F1
#
_cell.length_a   1.000
_cell.length_b   1.000
_cell.length_c   1.000
_cell.angle_alpha   90.00
_cell.angle_beta   90.00
_cell.angle_gamma   90.00
#
_symmetry.space_group_name_H-M   'P 1'
#
loop_
_entity.id
_entity.type
_entity.pdbx_description
1 polymer ?
#
loop_
_entity_poly.entity_id
_entity_poly.type
_entity_poly.pdbx_seq_one_letter_code
_entity_poly.pdbx_strand_id
1 'polypeptide(L)'
;MLNSFFNLLIKKPAWSLVLLLIVIVTTLSQIQYFSLDASSDSLSLEGDDNLELYFKTQETFGSDESLIISYTAKESIINVDQLEHLRSFRDSLLGIEEVDSVISILDVSLFKS
;
A
#
# COMPACT_ATOMS: atom_id res chain seq x y z
N MET A 1 20.60 34.62 23.59
CA MET A 1 19.74 34.13 22.48
C MET A 1 18.31 33.87 22.93
N LEU A 2 18.05 33.10 24.00
CA LEU A 2 16.68 32.85 24.51
C LEU A 2 15.87 34.12 24.81
N ASN A 3 16.47 35.14 25.43
CA ASN A 3 15.74 36.37 25.77
C ASN A 3 15.21 37.13 24.55
N SER A 4 15.90 37.12 23.40
CA SER A 4 15.38 37.76 22.18
C SER A 4 14.17 37.01 21.62
N PHE A 5 14.21 35.67 21.69
CA PHE A 5 13.11 34.82 21.26
C PHE A 5 11.86 35.05 22.12
N PHE A 6 11.98 35.00 23.46
CA PHE A 6 10.88 35.29 24.37
C PHE A 6 10.35 36.71 24.22
N ASN A 7 11.23 37.69 24.01
CA ASN A 7 10.83 39.08 23.82
C ASN A 7 10.06 39.29 22.50
N LEU A 8 10.39 38.53 21.44
CA LEU A 8 9.65 38.52 20.18
C LEU A 8 8.28 37.84 20.33
N LEU A 9 8.21 36.74 21.09
CA LEU A 9 6.95 36.04 21.42
C LEU A 9 6.00 36.91 22.27
N ILE A 10 6.53 37.56 23.31
CA ILE A 10 5.72 38.24 24.34
C ILE A 10 5.41 39.70 23.96
N LYS A 11 6.37 40.45 23.39
CA LYS A 11 6.16 41.89 23.10
C LYS A 11 5.54 42.16 21.73
N LYS A 12 5.56 41.21 20.80
CA LYS A 12 4.96 41.35 19.46
C LYS A 12 4.16 40.10 19.07
N PRO A 13 3.05 39.81 19.77
CA PRO A 13 2.29 38.57 19.58
C PRO A 13 1.77 38.39 18.15
N ALA A 14 1.36 39.47 17.47
CA ALA A 14 0.93 39.41 16.08
C ALA A 14 2.04 38.92 15.13
N TRP A 15 3.28 39.39 15.32
CA TRP A 15 4.42 38.94 14.52
C TRP A 15 4.80 37.49 14.82
N SER A 16 4.70 37.08 16.09
CA SER A 16 4.91 35.69 16.48
C SER A 16 3.87 34.75 15.86
N LEU A 17 2.59 35.17 15.80
CA LEU A 17 1.52 34.41 15.16
C LEU A 17 1.72 34.30 13.65
N VAL A 18 2.12 35.38 12.98
CA VAL A 18 2.42 35.35 11.54
C VAL A 18 3.58 34.40 11.26
N LEU A 19 4.65 34.43 12.08
CA LEU A 19 5.79 33.53 11.92
C LEU A 19 5.38 32.07 12.14
N LEU A 20 4.56 31.78 13.16
CA LEU A 20 4.00 30.45 13.39
C LEU A 20 3.15 30.00 12.20
N LEU A 21 2.29 30.87 11.67
CA LEU A 21 1.47 30.59 10.50
C LEU A 21 2.32 30.23 9.29
N ILE A 22 3.42 30.97 9.05
CA ILE A 22 4.36 30.69 7.96
C ILE A 22 4.97 29.30 8.14
N VAL A 23 5.41 28.93 9.35
CA VAL A 23 5.96 27.60 9.63
C VAL A 23 4.90 26.53 9.34
N ILE A 24 3.68 26.70 9.85
CA ILE A 24 2.58 25.74 9.65
C ILE A 24 2.27 25.57 8.16
N VAL A 25 2.09 26.65 7.42
CA VAL A 25 1.79 26.62 5.98
C VAL A 25 2.93 25.95 5.20
N THR A 26 4.18 26.24 5.56
CA THR A 26 5.34 25.61 4.93
C THR A 26 5.37 24.11 5.20
N THR A 27 5.12 23.67 6.43
CA THR A 27 5.06 22.24 6.78
C THR A 27 3.89 21.53 6.09
N LEU A 28 2.72 22.17 6.03
CA LEU A 28 1.54 21.63 5.35
C LEU A 28 1.76 21.51 3.85
N SER A 29 2.46 22.45 3.22
CA SER A 29 2.77 22.38 1.78
C SER A 29 3.66 21.17 1.44
N GLN A 30 4.42 20.66 2.40
CA GLN A 30 5.31 19.51 2.22
C GLN A 30 4.65 18.17 2.59
N ILE A 31 3.41 18.17 3.09
CA ILE A 31 2.74 16.94 3.55
C ILE A 31 2.55 15.90 2.44
N GLN A 32 2.44 16.34 1.18
CA GLN A 32 2.32 15.47 0.01
C GLN A 32 3.57 14.59 -0.24
N TYR A 33 4.73 14.98 0.31
CA TYR A 33 5.98 14.23 0.20
C TYR A 33 6.30 13.40 1.46
N PHE A 34 5.43 13.47 2.47
CA PHE A 34 5.59 12.71 3.70
C PHE A 34 5.01 11.30 3.50
N SER A 35 5.88 10.30 3.47
CA SER A 35 5.51 8.89 3.54
C SER A 35 5.78 8.39 4.95
N LEU A 36 4.80 7.72 5.56
CA LEU A 36 4.93 7.06 6.85
C LEU A 36 4.55 5.60 6.69
N ASP A 37 5.55 4.74 6.57
CA ASP A 37 5.36 3.30 6.54
C ASP A 37 5.49 2.73 7.96
N ALA A 38 4.36 2.51 8.60
CA ALA A 38 4.24 1.94 9.94
C ALA A 38 3.92 0.43 9.91
N SER A 39 4.28 -0.26 8.82
CA SER A 39 4.19 -1.71 8.76
C SER A 39 5.10 -2.38 9.78
N SER A 40 4.71 -3.58 10.21
CA SER A 40 5.50 -4.39 11.15
C SER A 40 6.91 -4.68 10.63
N ASP A 41 7.06 -4.87 9.31
CA ASP A 41 8.34 -5.18 8.68
C ASP A 41 9.25 -3.94 8.63
N SER A 42 8.71 -2.78 8.28
CA SER A 42 9.40 -1.49 8.36
C SER A 42 9.91 -1.23 9.78
N LEU A 43 9.05 -1.36 10.79
CA LEU A 43 9.42 -1.12 12.20
C LEU A 43 10.42 -2.13 12.75
N SER A 44 10.36 -3.40 12.32
CA SER A 44 11.25 -4.44 12.82
C SER A 44 12.62 -4.42 12.14
N LEU A 45 12.70 -3.94 10.90
CA LEU A 45 13.91 -3.97 10.07
C LEU A 45 14.45 -2.56 9.79
N GLU A 46 14.00 -1.55 10.55
CA GLU A 46 14.43 -0.17 10.36
C GLU A 46 15.95 -0.03 10.57
N GLY A 47 16.66 0.35 9.51
CA GLY A 47 18.13 0.46 9.48
C GLY A 47 18.87 -0.80 9.00
N ASP A 48 18.16 -1.82 8.52
CA ASP A 48 18.75 -2.98 7.84
C ASP A 48 18.85 -2.73 6.32
N ASP A 49 20.07 -2.84 5.76
CA ASP A 49 20.33 -2.71 4.32
C ASP A 49 19.52 -3.72 3.47
N ASN A 50 19.09 -4.84 4.07
CA ASN A 50 18.28 -5.85 3.39
C ASN A 50 16.84 -5.40 3.13
N LEU A 51 16.34 -4.40 3.86
CA LEU A 51 14.98 -3.89 3.68
C LEU A 51 14.85 -3.13 2.35
N GLU A 52 15.86 -2.33 1.98
CA GLU A 52 15.90 -1.66 0.66
C GLU A 52 15.95 -2.68 -0.48
N LEU A 53 16.75 -3.74 -0.32
CA LEU A 53 16.84 -4.82 -1.29
C LEU A 53 15.50 -5.57 -1.43
N TYR A 54 14.80 -5.81 -0.32
CA TYR A 54 13.48 -6.44 -0.30
C TYR A 54 12.45 -5.61 -1.09
N PHE A 55 12.34 -4.31 -0.84
CA PHE A 55 11.42 -3.45 -1.59
C PHE A 55 11.77 -3.38 -3.08
N LYS A 56 13.04 -3.28 -3.44
CA LYS A 56 13.48 -3.29 -4.85
C LYS A 56 13.14 -4.61 -5.55
N THR A 57 13.23 -5.72 -4.82
CA THR A 57 12.86 -7.05 -5.32
C THR A 57 11.35 -7.11 -5.56
N GLN A 58 10.53 -6.64 -4.62
CA GLN A 58 9.08 -6.58 -4.80
C GLN A 58 8.66 -5.67 -5.96
N GLU A 59 9.29 -4.51 -6.14
CA GLU A 59 9.00 -3.62 -7.28
C GLU A 59 9.31 -4.29 -8.62
N THR A 60 10.34 -5.14 -8.66
CA THR A 60 10.78 -5.83 -9.88
C THR A 60 9.97 -7.09 -10.19
N PHE A 61 9.63 -7.89 -9.17
CA PHE A 61 9.05 -9.22 -9.35
C PHE A 61 7.58 -9.33 -8.91
N GLY A 62 7.02 -8.27 -8.33
CA GLY A 62 5.69 -8.27 -7.71
C GLY A 62 5.74 -8.61 -6.22
N SER A 63 4.63 -8.34 -5.53
CA SER A 63 4.46 -8.68 -4.13
C SER A 63 4.14 -10.16 -3.96
N ASP A 64 4.67 -10.77 -2.89
CA ASP A 64 4.31 -12.12 -2.46
C ASP A 64 2.93 -12.15 -1.75
N GLU A 65 2.34 -10.98 -1.48
CA GLU A 65 1.04 -10.84 -0.83
C GLU A 65 -0.07 -11.28 -1.79
N SER A 66 -0.58 -12.49 -1.57
CA SER A 66 -1.68 -13.05 -2.33
C SER A 66 -2.75 -13.62 -1.41
N LEU A 67 -4.01 -13.46 -1.82
CA LEU A 67 -5.15 -14.08 -1.14
C LEU A 67 -5.41 -15.47 -1.74
N ILE A 68 -5.16 -16.52 -0.97
CA ILE A 68 -5.44 -17.90 -1.39
C ILE A 68 -6.91 -18.23 -1.06
N ILE A 69 -7.70 -18.50 -2.09
CA ILE A 69 -9.11 -18.91 -1.97
C ILE A 69 -9.24 -20.40 -2.29
N SER A 70 -9.74 -21.18 -1.33
CA SER A 70 -10.10 -22.58 -1.56
C SER A 70 -11.51 -22.66 -2.16
N TYR A 71 -11.62 -23.18 -3.38
CA TYR A 71 -12.88 -23.32 -4.10
C TYR A 71 -13.31 -24.79 -4.15
N THR A 72 -14.51 -25.10 -3.69
CA THR A 72 -15.09 -26.45 -3.72
C THR A 72 -16.41 -26.44 -4.49
N ALA A 73 -16.51 -27.28 -5.53
CA ALA A 73 -17.75 -27.54 -6.25
C ALA A 73 -18.46 -28.78 -5.68
N LYS A 74 -19.80 -28.81 -5.76
CA LYS A 74 -20.60 -29.99 -5.37
C LYS A 74 -20.46 -31.15 -6.36
N GLU A 75 -20.20 -30.83 -7.62
CA GLU A 75 -19.98 -31.79 -8.72
C GLU A 75 -18.54 -31.68 -9.24
N SER A 76 -18.21 -32.39 -10.32
CA SER A 76 -16.90 -32.26 -10.98
C SER A 76 -16.62 -30.81 -11.37
N ILE A 77 -15.47 -30.28 -10.93
CA ILE A 77 -15.01 -28.90 -11.22
C ILE A 77 -14.85 -28.67 -12.73
N ILE A 78 -14.61 -29.74 -13.51
CA ILE A 78 -14.40 -29.68 -14.96
C ILE A 78 -15.73 -29.76 -15.74
N ASN A 79 -16.88 -29.80 -15.05
CA ASN A 79 -18.18 -29.67 -15.74
C ASN A 79 -18.34 -28.25 -16.30
N VAL A 80 -18.93 -28.13 -17.49
CA VAL A 80 -19.19 -26.86 -18.19
C VAL A 80 -19.88 -25.85 -17.29
N ASP A 81 -20.93 -26.27 -16.57
CA ASP A 81 -21.68 -25.38 -15.68
C ASP A 81 -20.81 -24.84 -14.53
N GLN A 82 -19.96 -25.69 -13.95
CA GLN A 82 -19.06 -25.30 -12.85
C GLN A 82 -17.93 -24.39 -13.35
N LEU A 83 -17.43 -24.63 -14.56
CA LEU A 83 -16.42 -23.78 -15.19
C LEU A 83 -16.97 -22.38 -15.49
N GLU A 84 -18.22 -22.26 -15.95
CA GLU A 84 -18.88 -20.96 -16.14
C GLU A 84 -19.12 -20.25 -14.80
N HIS A 85 -19.50 -20.97 -13.75
CA HIS A 85 -19.60 -20.40 -12.40
C HIS A 85 -18.24 -19.89 -11.89
N LEU A 86 -17.18 -20.67 -12.05
CA LEU A 86 -15.83 -20.26 -11.63
C LEU A 86 -15.33 -19.06 -12.43
N ARG A 87 -15.62 -19.03 -13.73
CA ARG A 87 -15.33 -17.89 -14.61
C ARG A 87 -16.01 -16.62 -14.13
N SER A 88 -17.33 -16.68 -13.88
CA SER A 88 -18.08 -15.54 -13.34
C SER A 88 -17.56 -15.08 -11.97
N PHE A 89 -17.17 -16.02 -11.10
CA PHE A 89 -16.60 -15.69 -9.79
C PHE A 89 -15.25 -14.96 -9.92
N ARG A 90 -14.34 -15.48 -10.75
CA ARG A 90 -13.07 -14.81 -11.07
C ARG A 90 -13.30 -13.43 -11.66
N ASP A 91 -14.21 -13.30 -12.62
CA ASP A 91 -14.52 -12.03 -13.28
C ASP A 91 -15.15 -11.02 -12.29
N SER A 92 -15.88 -11.50 -11.28
CA SER A 92 -16.41 -10.67 -10.20
C SER A 92 -15.30 -10.15 -9.27
N LEU A 93 -14.27 -10.97 -9.00
CA LEU A 93 -13.09 -10.55 -8.23
C LEU A 93 -12.25 -9.54 -9.01
N LEU A 94 -12.08 -9.74 -10.32
CA LEU A 94 -11.41 -8.78 -11.22
C LEU A 94 -12.19 -7.46 -11.38
N GLY A 95 -13.49 -7.44 -11.03
CA GLY A 95 -14.30 -6.22 -11.04
C GLY A 95 -14.06 -5.30 -9.84
N ILE A 96 -13.25 -5.72 -8.86
CA ILE A 96 -12.88 -4.91 -7.69
C ILE A 96 -11.71 -4.02 -8.08
N GLU A 97 -11.82 -2.71 -7.81
CA GLU A 97 -10.85 -1.69 -8.26
C GLU A 97 -9.44 -1.94 -7.76
N GLU A 98 -9.30 -2.49 -6.54
CA GLU A 98 -8.02 -2.80 -5.91
C GLU A 98 -7.42 -4.17 -6.27
N VAL A 99 -8.11 -4.99 -7.09
CA VAL A 99 -7.62 -6.31 -7.49
C VAL A 99 -6.86 -6.20 -8.81
N ASP A 100 -5.53 -6.31 -8.75
CA ASP A 100 -4.65 -6.23 -9.93
C ASP A 100 -4.73 -7.48 -10.81
N SER A 101 -4.79 -8.68 -10.21
CA SER A 101 -4.91 -9.93 -10.96
C SER A 101 -5.57 -11.05 -10.16
N VAL A 102 -6.18 -12.00 -10.87
CA VAL A 102 -6.75 -13.23 -10.30
C VAL A 102 -6.27 -14.41 -11.12
N ILE A 103 -5.52 -15.31 -10.49
CA ILE A 103 -5.03 -16.55 -11.09
C ILE A 103 -5.91 -17.70 -10.61
N SER A 104 -6.45 -18.47 -11.55
CA SER A 104 -7.33 -19.61 -11.26
C SER A 104 -6.90 -20.87 -12.04
N ILE A 105 -7.58 -21.99 -11.77
CA ILE A 105 -7.39 -23.23 -12.56
C ILE A 105 -7.75 -23.05 -14.05
N LEU A 106 -8.48 -21.98 -14.40
CA LEU A 106 -8.81 -21.66 -15.80
C LEU A 106 -7.61 -21.13 -16.58
N ASP A 107 -6.59 -20.64 -15.87
CA ASP A 107 -5.47 -19.89 -16.46
C ASP A 107 -4.19 -20.75 -16.56
N VAL A 108 -4.23 -21.96 -15.99
CA VAL A 108 -3.14 -22.95 -16.10
C VAL A 108 -3.31 -23.82 -17.34
N SER A 109 -2.22 -23.97 -18.10
CA SER A 109 -2.21 -24.86 -19.27
C SER A 109 -2.32 -26.32 -18.83
N LEU A 110 -3.37 -27.01 -19.29
CA LEU A 110 -3.54 -28.45 -19.09
C LEU A 110 -2.63 -29.30 -20.00
N PHE A 111 -1.83 -28.66 -20.86
CA PHE A 111 -0.94 -29.36 -21.78
C PHE A 111 0.38 -29.73 -21.11
N LYS A 112 0.53 -31.01 -20.76
CA LYS A 112 1.83 -31.67 -20.78
C LYS A 112 2.27 -31.86 -22.24
N SER A 113 3.47 -31.39 -22.56
CA SER A 113 4.25 -31.98 -23.66
C SER A 113 4.69 -33.39 -23.30
#